data_AF-A0A158M5C7-F1
#
_entry.id   AF-A0A158M5C7-F1
#
_cell.length_a   1.000
_cell.length_b   1.000
_cell.length_c   1.000
_cell.angle_alpha   90.00
_cell.angle_beta   90.00
_cell.angle_gamma   90.00
#
_symmetry.space_group_name_H-M   'P 1'
#
loop_
_entity.id
_entity.type
_entity.pdbx_description
1 polymer ?
#
loop_
_entity_poly.entity_id
_entity_poly.type
_entity_poly.pdbx_seq_one_letter_code
_entity_poly.pdbx_strand_id
1 'polypeptide(L)'
;MFIVSAAPASPTGGQSSCARLGLVIAKRHAALASTRNAIKRVLREAFRHQRLALPAQDYVVRLHSKVGPVSLTALKRAARSEADAHFGRIAR
;
A
#
# COMPACT_ATOMS: atom_id res chain seq x y z
N MET A 1 -10.69 -3.53 -1.87
CA MET A 1 -10.06 -3.23 -3.18
C MET A 1 -8.60 -3.67 -3.22
N PHE A 2 -7.88 -3.53 -2.11
CA PHE A 2 -6.49 -3.97 -1.96
C PHE A 2 -6.37 -5.26 -1.13
N ILE A 3 -5.29 -6.00 -1.34
CA ILE A 3 -4.84 -7.05 -0.43
C ILE A 3 -3.48 -6.61 0.11
N VAL A 4 -3.32 -6.67 1.42
CA VAL A 4 -2.04 -6.45 2.10
C VAL A 4 -1.56 -7.79 2.64
N SER A 5 -0.36 -8.18 2.25
CA SER A 5 0.34 -9.35 2.78
C SER A 5 1.55 -8.86 3.57
N ALA A 6 1.71 -9.36 4.79
CA ALA A 6 2.92 -9.14 5.59
C ALA A 6 3.77 -10.41 5.53
N ALA A 7 5.05 -10.26 5.25
CA ALA A 7 6.04 -11.32 5.32
C ALA A 7 7.07 -10.96 6.40
N PRO A 8 7.55 -11.94 7.18
CA PRO A 8 8.67 -11.69 8.09
C PRO A 8 9.86 -11.19 7.28
N ALA A 9 10.48 -10.09 7.72
CA ALA A 9 11.64 -9.55 7.04
C ALA A 9 12.76 -10.59 7.07
N SER A 10 13.11 -11.15 5.90
CA SER A 10 14.30 -11.99 5.78
C SER A 10 15.52 -11.08 5.88
N PRO A 11 16.42 -11.29 6.86
CA PRO A 11 17.59 -10.45 7.06
C PRO A 11 18.66 -10.79 6.01
N THR A 12 18.46 -10.39 4.76
CA THR A 12 19.51 -10.46 3.74
C THR A 12 20.43 -9.25 3.91
N GLY A 13 21.52 -9.45 4.65
CA GLY A 13 22.77 -8.69 4.57
C GLY A 13 22.67 -7.16 4.63
N GLY A 14 22.83 -6.60 5.82
CA GLY A 14 23.21 -5.20 6.00
C GLY A 14 22.06 -4.19 5.98
N GLN A 15 21.54 -3.90 7.17
CA GLN A 15 20.82 -2.68 7.54
C GLN A 15 19.41 -2.48 6.94
N SER A 16 18.39 -2.74 7.75
CA SER A 16 17.68 -1.68 8.50
C SER A 16 16.44 -2.30 9.16
N SER A 17 16.32 -2.14 10.47
CA SER A 17 15.17 -2.49 11.31
C SER A 17 13.96 -1.57 11.02
N CYS A 18 13.61 -1.43 9.73
CA CYS A 18 12.54 -0.57 9.25
C CYS A 18 11.52 -1.41 8.48
N ALA A 19 10.24 -1.11 8.70
CA ALA A 19 9.15 -1.64 7.88
C ALA A 19 9.38 -1.29 6.40
N ARG A 20 9.28 -2.28 5.50
CA ARG A 20 9.45 -2.13 4.04
C ARG A 20 8.09 -2.27 3.35
N LEU A 21 7.86 -1.51 2.29
CA LEU A 21 6.60 -1.52 1.54
C LEU A 21 6.83 -1.83 0.06
N GLY A 22 6.33 -2.98 -0.39
CA GLY A 22 6.16 -3.35 -1.79
C GLY A 22 4.77 -2.97 -2.30
N LEU A 23 4.69 -2.43 -3.51
CA LEU A 23 3.43 -2.05 -4.16
C LEU A 23 3.29 -2.75 -5.51
N VAL A 24 2.22 -3.53 -5.68
CA VAL A 24 1.90 -4.26 -6.91
C VAL A 24 0.61 -3.71 -7.51
N ILE A 25 0.74 -2.84 -8.51
CA ILE A 25 -0.40 -2.27 -9.24
C ILE A 25 -0.34 -2.70 -10.70
N ALA A 26 -1.14 -3.71 -11.06
CA ALA A 26 -1.19 -4.20 -12.42
C ALA A 26 -1.85 -3.19 -13.37
N LYS A 27 -1.28 -3.04 -14.57
CA LYS A 27 -1.81 -2.16 -15.65
C LYS A 27 -3.27 -2.48 -15.99
N ARG A 28 -3.69 -3.75 -15.89
CA ARG A 28 -5.07 -4.21 -16.17
C ARG A 28 -6.12 -3.57 -15.25
N HIS A 29 -5.73 -3.19 -14.03
CA HIS A 29 -6.65 -2.64 -13.03
C HIS A 29 -6.72 -1.11 -13.06
N ALA A 30 -5.68 -0.44 -13.56
CA ALA A 30 -5.64 1.01 -13.70
C ALA A 30 -4.91 1.37 -15.01
N ALA A 31 -5.68 1.62 -16.06
CA ALA A 31 -5.14 1.91 -17.40
C ALA A 31 -4.30 3.20 -17.42
N LEU A 32 -4.75 4.23 -16.71
CA LEU A 32 -4.10 5.53 -16.63
C LEU A 32 -2.87 5.50 -15.70
N ALA A 33 -1.74 6.04 -16.17
CA ALA A 33 -0.54 6.21 -15.36
C ALA A 33 -0.79 7.11 -14.14
N SER A 34 -1.58 8.18 -14.32
CA SER A 34 -1.95 9.10 -13.25
C SER A 34 -2.71 8.41 -12.12
N THR A 35 -3.64 7.51 -12.46
CA THR A 35 -4.39 6.69 -11.49
C THR A 35 -3.45 5.78 -10.70
N ARG A 36 -2.55 5.07 -11.38
CA ARG A 36 -1.54 4.21 -10.72
C ARG A 36 -0.62 5.02 -9.81
N ASN A 37 -0.15 6.18 -10.26
CA ASN A 37 0.73 7.05 -9.50
C ASN A 37 0.03 7.65 -8.29
N ALA A 38 -1.25 8.03 -8.43
CA ALA A 38 -2.08 8.49 -7.32
C ALA A 38 -2.25 7.41 -6.24
N ILE A 39 -2.61 6.17 -6.64
CA ILE A 39 -2.74 5.05 -5.69
C ILE A 39 -1.40 4.77 -5.00
N LYS A 40 -0.30 4.66 -5.76
CA LYS A 40 1.05 4.48 -5.19
C LYS A 40 1.42 5.60 -4.23
N ARG A 41 0.98 6.84 -4.48
CA ARG A 41 1.26 7.97 -3.59
C ARG A 41 0.47 7.85 -2.29
N VAL A 42 -0.83 7.58 -2.38
CA VAL A 42 -1.71 7.42 -1.22
C VAL A 42 -1.23 6.28 -0.31
N LEU A 43 -0.92 5.11 -0.88
CA LEU A 43 -0.43 3.97 -0.12
C LEU A 43 0.90 4.25 0.59
N ARG A 44 1.83 4.94 -0.08
CA ARG A 44 3.11 5.34 0.54
C ARG A 44 2.91 6.34 1.67
N GLU A 45 1.96 7.26 1.56
CA GLU A 45 1.70 8.24 2.63
C GLU A 45 1.00 7.61 3.84
N ALA A 46 0.01 6.75 3.61
CA ALA A 46 -0.61 5.96 4.68
C ALA A 46 0.44 5.12 5.43
N PHE A 47 1.29 4.42 4.69
CA PHE A 47 2.38 3.65 5.28
C PHE A 47 3.39 4.53 6.02
N ARG A 48 3.74 5.71 5.49
CA ARG A 48 4.69 6.62 6.14
C ARG A 48 4.19 7.09 7.51
N HIS A 49 2.89 7.31 7.67
CA HIS A 49 2.30 7.66 8.97
C HIS A 49 2.35 6.49 9.96
N GLN A 50 2.13 5.26 9.49
CA GLN A 50 2.12 4.08 10.37
C GLN A 50 3.49 3.41 10.54
N ARG A 51 4.50 3.76 9.73
CA ARG A 51 5.84 3.17 9.76
C ARG A 51 6.49 3.23 11.15
N LEU A 52 6.18 4.25 11.96
CA LEU A 52 6.70 4.36 13.32
C LEU A 52 6.07 3.36 14.30
N ALA A 53 4.84 2.92 14.02
CA ALA A 53 4.11 1.95 14.85
C ALA A 53 4.21 0.50 14.31
N LEU A 54 4.65 0.33 13.07
CA LEU A 54 4.73 -0.98 12.42
C LEU A 54 6.05 -1.69 12.74
N PRO A 55 6.03 -3.00 13.00
CA PRO A 55 7.25 -3.78 13.16
C PRO A 55 8.06 -3.83 11.86
N ALA A 56 9.37 -4.09 11.97
CA ALA A 56 10.27 -4.20 10.84
C ALA A 56 10.01 -5.47 10.00
N GLN A 57 8.97 -5.42 9.17
CA GLN A 57 8.52 -6.51 8.29
C GLN A 57 8.37 -6.03 6.85
N ASP A 58 8.28 -6.99 5.92
CA ASP A 58 8.05 -6.72 4.51
C ASP A 58 6.55 -6.73 4.21
N TYR A 59 5.98 -5.56 3.90
CA TYR A 59 4.56 -5.40 3.55
C TYR A 59 4.37 -5.30 2.05
N VAL A 60 3.56 -6.16 1.45
CA VAL A 60 3.22 -6.11 0.02
C VAL A 60 1.75 -5.76 -0.15
N VAL A 61 1.47 -4.63 -0.80
CA VAL A 61 0.11 -4.23 -1.15
C VAL A 61 -0.13 -4.50 -2.63
N ARG A 62 -1.11 -5.34 -2.93
CA ARG A 62 -1.53 -5.66 -4.31
C ARG A 62 -2.94 -5.14 -4.59
N LEU A 63 -3.10 -4.50 -5.74
CA LEU A 63 -4.43 -4.11 -6.23
C LEU A 63 -5.13 -5.33 -6.83
N HIS A 64 -6.24 -5.77 -6.24
CA HIS A 64 -7.00 -6.94 -6.70
C HIS A 64 -8.17 -6.51 -7.61
N SER A 65 -8.79 -5.36 -7.33
CA SER A 65 -9.97 -4.92 -8.08
C SER A 65 -9.62 -3.92 -9.19
N LYS A 66 -10.36 -3.98 -10.31
CA LYS A 66 -10.26 -2.96 -11.37
C LYS A 66 -10.84 -1.64 -10.86
N VAL A 67 -10.11 -0.55 -11.09
CA VAL A 67 -10.59 0.81 -10.82
C VAL A 67 -11.58 1.17 -11.93
N GLY A 68 -12.86 1.35 -11.59
CA GLY A 68 -13.88 1.82 -12.51
C GLY A 68 -13.69 3.29 -12.94
N PRO A 69 -14.60 3.85 -13.76
CA PRO A 69 -14.61 5.28 -14.10
C PRO A 69 -15.06 6.10 -12.89
N VAL A 70 -14.18 6.25 -11.91
CA VAL A 70 -14.36 7.05 -10.69
C VAL A 70 -13.38 8.21 -10.70
N SER A 71 -13.79 9.37 -10.17
CA SER A 71 -12.93 10.54 -10.08
C SER A 71 -11.66 10.23 -9.27
N LEU A 72 -10.52 10.83 -9.66
CA LEU A 72 -9.25 10.62 -8.96
C LEU A 72 -9.37 10.95 -7.45
N THR A 73 -10.18 11.94 -7.10
CA THR A 73 -10.42 12.33 -5.71
C THR A 73 -11.13 11.24 -4.93
N ALA A 74 -12.23 10.70 -5.46
CA ALA A 74 -12.97 9.62 -4.81
C ALA A 74 -12.12 8.34 -4.69
N LEU A 75 -11.34 8.01 -5.73
CA LEU A 75 -10.40 6.90 -5.69
C LEU A 75 -9.33 7.07 -4.62
N LYS A 76 -8.71 8.25 -4.53
CA LYS A 76 -7.69 8.55 -3.50
C LYS A 76 -8.27 8.41 -2.10
N ARG A 77 -9.50 8.88 -1.87
CA ARG A 77 -10.19 8.79 -0.59
C ARG A 77 -10.49 7.33 -0.22
N ALA A 78 -11.05 6.55 -1.15
CA ALA A 78 -11.32 5.13 -0.94
C ALA A 78 -10.02 4.34 -0.68
N ALA A 79 -8.98 4.59 -1.48
CA ALA A 79 -7.69 3.93 -1.31
C ALA A 79 -7.01 4.28 0.02
N ARG A 80 -7.12 5.54 0.46
CA ARG A 80 -6.59 5.96 1.77
C ARG A 80 -7.33 5.24 2.91
N SER A 81 -8.66 5.26 2.88
CA SER A 81 -9.48 4.62 3.92
C SER A 81 -9.22 3.12 4.01
N GLU A 82 -9.11 2.42 2.89
CA GLU A 82 -8.77 0.99 2.90
C GLU A 82 -7.34 0.75 3.41
N ALA A 83 -6.37 1.55 2.96
CA ALA A 83 -4.98 1.42 3.38
C ALA A 83 -4.83 1.62 4.89
N ASP A 84 -5.42 2.68 5.42
CA ASP A 84 -5.37 3.00 6.86
C ASP A 84 -6.03 1.89 7.69
N ALA A 85 -7.16 1.32 7.22
CA ALA A 85 -7.81 0.19 7.88
C ALA A 85 -6.96 -1.09 7.85
N HIS A 86 -6.26 -1.36 6.74
CA HIS A 86 -5.36 -2.51 6.65
C HIS A 86 -4.13 -2.35 7.52
N PHE A 87 -3.44 -1.20 7.44
CA PHE A 87 -2.26 -0.95 8.26
C PHE A 87 -2.62 -0.88 9.75
N GLY A 88 -3.76 -0.27 10.11
CA GLY A 88 -4.24 -0.23 11.49
C GLY A 88 -4.54 -1.61 12.08
N ARG A 89 -4.94 -2.59 11.26
CA ARG A 89 -5.10 -3.99 11.68
C ARG A 89 -3.75 -4.69 11.90
N ILE A 90 -2.72 -4.29 11.16
CA ILE A 90 -1.38 -4.89 11.21
C ILE A 90 -0.54 -4.28 12.34
N ALA A 91 -0.75 -3.00 12.65
CA ALA A 91 -0.07 -2.29 13.72
C ALA A 91 -0.58 -2.66 15.14
N ARG A 92 -1.59 -3.52 15.24
CA ARG A 92 -2.25 -3.95 16.49
C ARG A 92 -1.94 -5.41 16.77
#